data_AF-A0AAE1D5R2-F1
#
_entry.id   AF-A0AAE1D5R2-F1
#
_cell.length_a   1.000
_cell.length_b   1.000
_cell.length_c   1.000
_cell.angle_alpha   90.00
_cell.angle_beta   90.00
_cell.angle_gamma   90.00
#
_symmetry.space_group_name_H-M   'P 1'
#
loop_
_entity.id
_entity.type
_entity.pdbx_description
1 polymer ?
#
loop_
_entity_poly.entity_id
_entity_poly.type
_entity_poly.pdbx_seq_one_letter_code
_entity_poly.pdbx_strand_id
1 'polypeptide(L)'
;MLLQHMVQAYGDIRSGRSQRDTGWDFDLTCSVLQRFFKKRDVGEESRNPEGQTILYLETEKSIVCHLAHLSDWGFPFYVLDLRRAVKRILDKERWYISFFKDNCPRKEWA
;
A
#
# COMPACT_ATOMS: atom_id res chain seq x y z
N MET A 1 -20.24 -17.87 11.44
CA MET A 1 -19.80 -19.19 10.93
C MET A 1 -18.60 -19.08 9.99
N LEU A 2 -18.68 -18.35 8.87
CA LEU A 2 -17.60 -18.29 7.87
C LEU A 2 -16.23 -17.80 8.40
N LEU A 3 -16.22 -16.79 9.29
CA LEU A 3 -14.99 -16.30 9.92
C LEU A 3 -14.32 -17.37 10.83
N GLN A 4 -15.13 -18.20 11.49
CA GLN A 4 -14.66 -19.24 12.39
C GLN A 4 -14.01 -20.39 11.60
N HIS A 5 -14.62 -20.78 10.47
CA HIS A 5 -14.05 -21.77 9.55
C HIS A 5 -12.72 -21.30 8.95
N MET A 6 -12.61 -20.01 8.58
CA MET A 6 -11.35 -19.44 8.07
C MET A 6 -10.21 -19.46 9.11
N VAL A 7 -10.52 -19.20 10.38
CA VAL A 7 -9.53 -19.21 11.46
C VAL A 7 -9.07 -20.65 11.76
N GLN A 8 -9.98 -21.61 11.74
CA GLN A 8 -9.65 -23.03 11.92
C GLN A 8 -8.82 -23.55 10.74
N ALA A 9 -9.24 -23.27 9.50
CA ALA A 9 -8.49 -23.62 8.30
C ALA A 9 -7.06 -23.03 8.30
N TYR A 10 -6.89 -21.80 8.81
CA TYR A 10 -5.56 -21.21 8.96
C TYR A 10 -4.66 -21.98 9.93
N GLY A 11 -5.22 -22.42 11.07
CA GLY A 11 -4.50 -23.25 12.04
C GLY A 11 -4.06 -24.59 11.45
N ASP A 12 -4.96 -25.25 10.73
CA ASP A 12 -4.72 -26.54 10.09
C ASP A 12 -3.61 -26.46 9.03
N ILE A 13 -3.62 -25.42 8.21
CA ILE A 13 -2.60 -25.22 7.18
C ILE A 13 -1.25 -24.86 7.80
N ARG A 14 -1.22 -24.06 8.87
CA ARG A 14 0.00 -23.81 9.66
C ARG A 14 0.55 -25.08 10.32
N SER A 15 -0.32 -26.03 10.66
CA SER A 15 0.08 -27.34 11.20
C SER A 15 0.64 -28.31 10.16
N GLY A 16 0.65 -27.93 8.88
CA GLY A 16 1.22 -28.70 7.77
C GLY A 16 0.21 -29.36 6.84
N ARG A 17 -1.09 -29.12 7.00
CA ARG A 17 -2.10 -29.61 6.05
C ARG A 17 -2.07 -28.83 4.74
N SER A 18 -2.45 -29.50 3.65
CA SER A 18 -2.51 -28.86 2.34
C SER A 18 -3.69 -27.87 2.27
N GLN A 19 -3.51 -26.78 1.52
CA GLN A 19 -4.57 -25.78 1.29
C GLN A 19 -5.78 -26.36 0.56
N ARG A 20 -5.58 -27.41 -0.24
CA ARG A 20 -6.62 -28.06 -1.03
C ARG A 20 -7.53 -28.91 -0.16
N ASP A 21 -6.94 -29.75 0.69
CA ASP A 21 -7.69 -30.65 1.57
C ASP A 21 -8.50 -29.85 2.59
N THR A 22 -7.85 -28.84 3.19
CA THR A 22 -8.51 -27.92 4.13
C THR A 22 -9.62 -27.10 3.44
N GLY A 23 -9.46 -26.76 2.16
CA GLY A 23 -10.49 -26.08 1.39
C GLY A 23 -11.75 -26.94 1.19
N TRP A 24 -11.59 -28.25 1.03
CA TRP A 24 -12.71 -29.18 0.91
C TRP A 24 -13.45 -29.37 2.24
N ASP A 25 -12.71 -29.52 3.35
CA ASP A 25 -13.27 -29.75 4.68
C ASP A 25 -14.18 -28.60 5.16
N PHE A 26 -13.82 -27.36 4.79
CA PHE A 26 -14.54 -26.16 5.23
C PHE A 26 -15.39 -25.49 4.15
N ASP A 27 -15.52 -26.10 2.97
CA ASP A 27 -16.20 -25.55 1.78
C ASP A 27 -15.67 -24.14 1.41
N LEU A 28 -14.35 -24.00 1.39
CA LEU A 28 -13.63 -22.76 1.09
C LEU A 28 -12.79 -22.92 -0.18
N THR A 29 -12.98 -22.02 -1.14
CA THR A 29 -12.09 -21.97 -2.32
C THR A 29 -10.67 -21.60 -1.90
N CYS A 30 -9.66 -22.21 -2.54
CA CYS A 30 -8.25 -21.89 -2.28
C CYS A 30 -7.93 -20.39 -2.39
N SER A 31 -8.61 -19.66 -3.28
CA SER A 31 -8.46 -18.20 -3.43
C SER A 31 -8.88 -17.42 -2.18
N VAL A 32 -9.93 -17.88 -1.50
CA VAL A 32 -10.44 -17.29 -0.26
C VAL A 32 -9.45 -17.51 0.88
N LEU A 33 -8.91 -18.73 1.00
CA LEU A 33 -7.87 -19.08 1.97
C LEU A 33 -6.58 -18.26 1.75
N GLN A 34 -6.08 -18.21 0.52
CA GLN A 34 -4.89 -17.44 0.16
C GLN A 34 -5.04 -15.95 0.47
N ARG A 35 -6.21 -15.36 0.17
CA ARG A 35 -6.50 -13.96 0.48
C ARG A 35 -6.55 -13.72 2.00
N PHE A 36 -7.14 -14.64 2.75
CA PHE A 36 -7.20 -14.57 4.21
C PHE A 36 -5.82 -14.68 4.85
N PHE A 37 -4.98 -15.60 4.38
CA PHE A 37 -3.61 -15.79 4.91
C PHE A 37 -2.71 -14.63 4.57
N LYS A 38 -2.74 -14.15 3.32
CA LYS A 38 -2.00 -12.95 2.93
C LYS A 38 -2.38 -11.74 3.79
N LYS A 39 -3.65 -11.62 4.21
CA LYS A 39 -4.07 -10.55 5.12
C LYS A 39 -3.46 -10.72 6.53
N ARG A 40 -3.38 -11.95 7.05
CA ARG A 40 -2.87 -12.22 8.40
C ARG A 40 -1.35 -12.22 8.49
N ASP A 41 -0.67 -12.80 7.52
CA ASP A 41 0.79 -12.98 7.56
C ASP A 41 1.54 -11.69 7.23
N VAL A 42 0.96 -10.81 6.40
CA VAL A 42 1.63 -9.56 5.95
C VAL A 42 1.24 -8.35 6.81
N GLY A 43 0.40 -8.52 7.83
CA GLY A 43 -0.09 -7.43 8.67
C GLY A 43 -0.99 -6.43 7.91
N GLU A 44 -1.91 -5.77 8.61
CA GLU A 44 -2.85 -4.82 8.00
C GLU A 44 -2.13 -3.56 7.44
N GLU A 45 -0.90 -3.32 7.87
CA GLU A 45 -0.02 -2.20 7.50
C GLU A 45 0.57 -2.29 6.08
N SER A 46 0.51 -3.46 5.43
CA SER A 46 1.06 -3.65 4.07
C SER A 46 0.05 -3.35 2.95
N ARG A 47 -1.17 -2.96 3.31
CA ARG A 47 -2.12 -2.44 2.34
C ARG A 47 -1.78 -0.99 2.08
N ASN A 48 -0.92 -0.74 1.09
CA ASN A 48 -0.85 0.56 0.42
C ASN A 48 -2.29 0.91 0.03
N PRO A 49 -2.94 1.89 0.69
CA PRO A 49 -4.38 2.06 0.53
C PRO A 49 -4.72 2.41 -0.91
N GLU A 50 -3.91 3.24 -1.57
CA GLU A 50 -4.14 3.67 -2.94
C GLU A 50 -2.80 4.01 -3.58
N GLY A 51 -2.43 3.31 -4.66
CA GLY A 51 -1.28 3.65 -5.50
C GLY A 51 0.00 2.88 -5.22
N GLN A 52 0.70 2.55 -6.31
CA GLN A 52 2.09 2.11 -6.27
C GLN A 52 2.93 3.23 -5.65
N THR A 53 3.71 2.92 -4.61
CA THR A 53 4.62 3.90 -3.99
C THR A 53 5.71 4.23 -5.01
N ILE A 54 5.64 5.43 -5.59
CA ILE A 54 6.57 5.89 -6.65
C ILE A 54 7.87 6.43 -6.03
N LEU A 55 7.80 6.94 -4.80
CA LEU A 55 8.93 7.46 -4.05
C LEU A 55 9.43 6.41 -3.06
N TYR A 56 10.73 6.46 -2.73
CA TYR A 56 11.25 5.70 -1.59
C TYR A 56 10.64 6.21 -0.29
N LEU A 57 10.46 5.29 0.66
CA LEU A 57 9.86 5.56 1.96
C LEU A 57 10.55 6.72 2.71
N GLU A 58 11.87 6.82 2.62
CA GLU A 58 12.64 7.89 3.26
C GLU A 58 12.33 9.26 2.64
N THR A 59 12.20 9.32 1.32
CA THR A 59 11.83 10.54 0.59
C THR A 59 10.41 10.98 0.97
N GLU A 60 9.47 10.04 1.04
CA GLU A 60 8.09 10.32 1.43
C GLU A 60 8.00 10.85 2.86
N LYS A 61 8.68 10.19 3.82
CA LYS A 61 8.77 10.67 5.21
C LYS A 61 9.33 12.09 5.30
N SER A 62 10.37 12.38 4.52
CA SER A 62 10.94 13.72 4.44
C SER A 62 9.93 14.74 3.93
N ILE A 63 9.19 14.43 2.85
CA ILE A 63 8.14 15.33 2.32
C ILE A 63 7.09 15.60 3.39
N VAL A 64 6.55 14.58 4.05
CA VAL A 64 5.53 14.73 5.09
C VAL A 64 6.01 15.62 6.24
N CYS A 65 7.26 15.45 6.69
CA CYS A 65 7.85 16.27 7.75
C CYS A 65 7.90 17.76 7.35
N HIS A 66 8.32 18.07 6.12
CA HIS A 66 8.35 19.46 5.64
C HIS A 66 6.93 20.04 5.47
N LEU A 67 5.97 19.24 5.03
CA LEU A 67 4.56 19.67 4.93
C LEU A 67 3.97 20.01 6.30
N ALA A 68 4.30 19.23 7.33
CA ALA A 68 3.88 19.51 8.70
C ALA A 68 4.43 20.86 9.17
N HIS A 69 5.73 21.13 8.98
CA HIS A 69 6.30 22.44 9.33
C HIS A 69 5.66 23.61 8.55
N LEU A 70 5.40 23.44 7.26
CA LEU A 70 4.72 24.46 6.46
C LEU A 70 3.31 24.75 7.00
N SER A 71 2.59 23.71 7.41
CA SER A 71 1.29 23.83 8.06
C SER A 71 1.38 24.57 9.39
N ASP A 72 2.39 24.26 10.22
CA ASP A 72 2.60 24.92 11.51
C ASP A 72 2.86 26.43 11.37
N TRP A 73 3.50 26.83 10.26
CA TRP A 73 3.74 28.23 9.93
C TRP A 73 2.52 28.94 9.30
N GLY A 74 1.41 28.23 9.10
CA GLY A 74 0.22 28.75 8.44
C GLY A 74 0.45 29.02 6.95
N PHE A 75 1.44 28.38 6.33
CA PHE A 75 1.72 28.58 4.92
C PHE A 75 0.64 27.90 4.06
N PRO A 76 0.00 28.62 3.13
CA PRO A 76 -1.00 28.02 2.26
C PRO A 76 -0.32 27.02 1.32
N PHE A 77 -0.72 25.75 1.40
CA PHE A 77 -0.16 24.68 0.58
C PHE A 77 -1.27 23.90 -0.11
N TYR A 78 -1.26 23.92 -1.44
CA TYR A 78 -2.30 23.28 -2.25
C TYR A 78 -1.80 22.00 -2.91
N VAL A 79 -2.75 21.18 -3.39
CA VAL A 79 -2.49 19.96 -4.17
C VAL A 79 -1.57 20.23 -5.38
N LEU A 80 -1.64 21.41 -6.00
CA LEU A 80 -0.74 21.77 -7.09
C LEU A 80 0.72 21.94 -6.64
N ASP A 81 0.93 22.49 -5.44
CA ASP A 81 2.25 22.71 -4.88
C ASP A 81 2.92 21.39 -4.51
N LEU A 82 2.15 20.44 -3.97
CA LEU A 82 2.62 19.08 -3.73
C LEU A 82 3.14 18.42 -5.01
N ARG A 83 2.35 18.51 -6.09
CA ARG A 83 2.73 17.91 -7.39
C ARG A 83 3.99 18.56 -7.97
N ARG A 84 4.13 19.89 -7.83
CA ARG A 84 5.33 20.62 -8.24
C ARG A 84 6.56 20.25 -7.40
N ALA A 85 6.38 20.07 -6.09
CA ALA A 85 7.43 19.64 -5.18
C ALA A 85 7.93 18.24 -5.56
N VAL A 86 7.02 17.29 -5.78
CA VAL A 86 7.34 15.93 -6.22
C VAL A 86 8.04 15.94 -7.58
N LYS A 87 7.53 16.70 -8.57
CA LYS A 87 8.21 16.88 -9.87
C LYS A 87 9.66 17.35 -9.68
N ARG A 88 9.86 18.36 -8.85
CA ARG A 88 11.21 18.92 -8.58
C ARG A 88 12.14 17.89 -7.94
N ILE A 89 11.64 17.05 -7.06
CA ILE A 89 12.40 15.97 -6.45
C ILE A 89 12.80 14.95 -7.51
N LEU A 90 11.83 14.46 -8.30
CA LEU A 90 12.09 13.47 -9.36
C LEU A 90 13.08 14.00 -10.41
N ASP A 91 12.94 15.26 -10.82
CA ASP A 91 13.85 15.91 -11.77
C ASP A 91 15.28 16.04 -11.19
N LYS A 92 15.41 16.39 -9.91
CA LYS A 92 16.70 16.52 -9.22
C LYS A 92 17.41 15.17 -9.11
N GLU A 93 16.68 14.13 -8.74
CA GLU A 93 17.19 12.77 -8.59
C GLU A 93 17.33 12.03 -9.93
N ARG A 94 16.92 12.67 -11.04
CA ARG A 94 16.88 12.10 -12.40
C ARG A 94 16.06 10.81 -12.47
N TRP A 95 15.04 10.68 -11.63
CA TRP A 95 14.09 9.57 -11.71
C TRP A 95 13.02 9.89 -12.73
N TYR A 96 12.82 8.98 -13.67
CA TYR A 96 11.80 9.10 -14.69
C TYR A 96 10.69 8.09 -14.44
N ILE A 97 9.50 8.60 -14.15
CA ILE A 97 8.32 7.78 -13.89
C ILE A 97 7.42 7.84 -15.11
N SER A 98 7.35 6.74 -15.88
CA SER A 98 6.60 6.66 -17.14
C SER A 98 5.10 6.95 -17.00
N PHE A 99 4.53 6.74 -15.82
CA PHE A 99 3.14 7.06 -15.50
C PHE A 99 2.88 8.58 -15.44
N PHE A 100 3.90 9.38 -15.12
CA PHE A 100 3.79 10.83 -14.99
C PHE A 100 4.05 11.53 -16.32
N LYS A 101 3.21 12.51 -16.65
CA LYS A 101 3.42 13.35 -17.84
C LYS A 101 4.46 14.41 -17.49
N ASP A 102 5.55 14.47 -18.25
CA ASP A 102 6.66 15.40 -18.02
C ASP A 102 7.21 15.31 -16.58
N ASN A 103 7.26 14.08 -16.04
CA ASN A 103 7.67 13.77 -14.66
C ASN A 103 6.84 14.47 -13.57
N CYS A 104 5.67 15.00 -13.94
CA CYS A 104 4.75 15.69 -13.05
C CYS A 104 3.58 14.76 -12.69
N PRO A 105 3.27 14.58 -11.38
CA PRO A 105 2.10 13.82 -10.99
C PRO A 105 0.81 14.43 -11.54
N ARG A 106 -0.12 13.56 -11.96
CA ARG A 106 -1.44 13.98 -12.45
C ARG A 106 -2.35 14.37 -11.29
N LYS A 107 -3.51 14.98 -11.58
CA LYS A 107 -4.52 15.32 -10.56
C LYS A 107 -5.04 14.09 -9.81
N GLU A 108 -5.04 12.93 -10.45
CA GLU A 108 -5.49 11.66 -9.84
C GLU A 108 -4.52 11.14 -8.76
N TRP A 109 -3.35 11.75 -8.61
CA TRP A 109 -2.33 11.34 -7.65
C TRP A 109 -2.38 12.13 -6.33
N ALA A 110 -3.09 13.27 -6.26
CA ALA A 110 -3.06 14.17 -5.10
C ALA A 110 -4.38 14.91 -4.88
#